data_AF-A0A7V7AIV4-F1
#
_entry.id   AF-A0A7V7AIV4-F1
#
_cell.length_a   1.000
_cell.length_b   1.000
_cell.length_c   1.000
_cell.angle_alpha   90.00
_cell.angle_beta   90.00
_cell.angle_gamma   90.00
#
_symmetry.space_group_name_H-M   'P 1'
#
loop_
_entity.id
_entity.type
_entity.pdbx_description
1 polymer ?
#
loop_
_entity_poly.entity_id
_entity_poly.type
_entity_poly.pdbx_seq_one_letter_code
_entity_poly.pdbx_strand_id
1 'polypeptide(L)'
;MDKKIFFIIPFFIVLAGLLFWAYTIKKSRELPIDSEQQQQISIEQQERLINPSESVYDSTTENSEEGEDIVRKTNYNIKKEDCENECANFKMEEALRHCQEVCGLIPVAKVEGEDACSEKEGVAKDYCLRDKAVTAKDFKGCDLIVDKNIHQQCKNRVLEDIMDESSMEW
;
A
#
# COMPACT_ATOMS: atom_id res chain seq x y z
N MET A 1 -53.32 -8.22 -26.76
CA MET A 1 -52.09 -8.49 -26.00
C MET A 1 -51.98 -7.40 -24.94
N ASP A 2 -52.09 -7.77 -23.67
CA ASP A 2 -52.11 -6.80 -22.59
C ASP A 2 -50.80 -6.03 -22.54
N LYS A 3 -50.88 -4.70 -22.60
CA LYS A 3 -49.71 -3.78 -22.62
C LYS A 3 -48.74 -4.01 -21.45
N LYS A 4 -49.19 -4.70 -20.39
CA LYS A 4 -48.40 -5.14 -19.23
C LYS A 4 -47.35 -6.20 -19.60
N ILE A 5 -47.66 -7.11 -20.52
CA ILE A 5 -46.75 -8.20 -20.94
C ILE A 5 -45.53 -7.64 -21.69
N PHE A 6 -45.70 -6.52 -22.40
CA PHE A 6 -44.62 -5.89 -23.16
C PHE A 6 -43.51 -5.31 -22.27
N PHE A 7 -43.83 -4.85 -21.05
CA PHE A 7 -42.84 -4.32 -20.11
C PHE A 7 -42.17 -5.41 -19.26
N ILE A 8 -42.81 -6.57 -19.12
CA ILE A 8 -42.30 -7.67 -18.29
C ILE A 8 -41.12 -8.37 -18.97
N ILE A 9 -41.18 -8.55 -20.29
CA ILE A 9 -40.14 -9.24 -21.07
C ILE A 9 -38.76 -8.55 -20.96
N PRO A 10 -38.60 -7.23 -21.19
CA PRO A 10 -37.30 -6.58 -21.07
C PRO A 10 -36.78 -6.58 -19.63
N PHE A 11 -37.66 -6.51 -18.62
CA PHE A 11 -37.25 -6.59 -17.22
C PHE A 11 -36.58 -7.94 -16.90
N PHE A 12 -37.13 -9.06 -17.38
CA PHE A 12 -36.53 -10.37 -17.17
C PHE A 12 -35.20 -10.55 -17.94
N ILE A 13 -35.05 -9.92 -19.12
CA ILE A 13 -33.79 -9.95 -19.87
C ILE A 13 -32.69 -9.22 -19.09
N VAL A 14 -32.98 -8.03 -18.55
CA VAL A 14 -32.03 -7.27 -17.72
C VAL A 14 -31.70 -8.05 -16.44
N LEU A 15 -32.70 -8.62 -15.77
CA LEU A 15 -32.51 -9.41 -14.56
C LEU A 15 -31.61 -10.64 -14.80
N ALA A 16 -31.83 -11.36 -15.90
CA ALA A 16 -31.00 -12.49 -16.28
C ALA A 16 -29.55 -12.08 -16.57
N GLY A 17 -29.34 -10.92 -17.22
CA GLY A 17 -28.00 -10.37 -17.46
C GLY A 17 -27.26 -10.03 -16.16
N LEU A 18 -27.94 -9.41 -15.20
CA LEU A 18 -27.37 -9.10 -13.88
C LEU A 18 -27.01 -10.36 -13.09
N LEU A 19 -27.87 -11.38 -13.10
CA LEU A 19 -27.60 -12.66 -12.45
C LEU A 19 -26.42 -13.39 -13.11
N PHE A 20 -26.32 -13.37 -14.43
CA PHE A 20 -25.17 -13.92 -15.15
C PHE A 20 -23.87 -13.21 -14.78
N TRP A 21 -23.88 -11.87 -14.77
CA TRP A 21 -22.70 -11.07 -14.39
C TRP A 21 -22.26 -11.37 -12.95
N ALA A 22 -23.20 -11.38 -12.00
CA ALA A 22 -22.92 -11.74 -10.60
C ALA A 22 -22.34 -13.17 -10.48
N TYR A 23 -22.85 -14.13 -11.25
CA TYR A 23 -22.33 -15.50 -11.30
C TYR A 23 -20.89 -15.55 -11.81
N THR A 24 -20.56 -14.83 -12.89
CA THR A 24 -19.19 -14.80 -13.42
C THR A 24 -18.18 -14.27 -12.41
N ILE A 25 -18.51 -13.19 -11.70
CA ILE A 25 -17.64 -12.60 -10.67
C ILE A 25 -17.40 -13.56 -9.50
N LYS A 26 -18.44 -14.28 -9.06
CA LYS A 26 -18.28 -15.28 -7.99
C LYS A 26 -17.37 -16.42 -8.44
N LYS A 27 -17.55 -16.93 -9.66
CA LYS A 27 -16.72 -18.02 -10.21
C LYS A 27 -15.25 -17.61 -10.38
N SER A 28 -14.96 -16.36 -10.73
CA SER A 28 -13.59 -15.85 -10.79
C SER A 28 -12.86 -15.79 -9.44
N ARG A 29 -13.58 -15.95 -8.32
CA ARG A 29 -13.00 -16.04 -6.97
C ARG A 29 -12.86 -17.48 -6.45
N GLU A 30 -13.51 -18.43 -7.09
CA GLU A 30 -13.35 -19.87 -6.84
C GLU A 30 -12.27 -20.41 -7.79
N LEU A 31 -11.05 -19.87 -7.70
CA LEU A 31 -9.88 -20.68 -8.06
C LEU A 31 -9.86 -21.85 -7.07
N PRO A 32 -9.87 -23.12 -7.50
CA PRO A 32 -9.47 -24.19 -6.61
C PRO A 32 -8.02 -23.90 -6.25
N ILE A 33 -7.82 -23.34 -5.05
CA ILE A 33 -6.53 -23.48 -4.38
C ILE A 33 -6.45 -24.99 -4.11
N ASP A 34 -5.78 -25.72 -5.00
CA ASP A 34 -5.28 -27.05 -4.66
C ASP A 34 -4.35 -26.86 -3.47
N SER A 35 -4.88 -27.14 -2.29
CA SER A 35 -4.27 -26.96 -0.97
C SER A 35 -3.02 -27.83 -0.73
N GLU A 36 -2.38 -28.35 -1.78
CA GLU A 36 -1.22 -29.24 -1.67
C GLU A 36 0.10 -28.63 -2.18
N GLN A 37 0.11 -27.49 -2.88
CA GLN A 37 1.38 -26.90 -3.36
C GLN A 37 1.91 -25.68 -2.59
N GLN A 38 1.17 -25.15 -1.60
CA GLN A 38 1.65 -24.01 -0.81
C GLN A 38 2.43 -24.40 0.46
N GLN A 39 2.53 -25.70 0.77
CA GLN A 39 3.26 -26.20 1.94
C GLN A 39 4.66 -26.75 1.63
N GLN A 40 5.03 -26.94 0.35
CA GLN A 40 6.35 -27.47 -0.04
C GLN A 40 7.39 -26.40 -0.43
N ILE A 41 6.99 -25.18 -0.77
CA ILE A 41 7.96 -24.11 -1.08
C ILE A 41 8.56 -23.49 0.21
N SER A 42 7.94 -23.74 1.38
CA SER A 42 8.33 -23.09 2.64
C SER A 42 9.21 -23.94 3.57
N ILE A 43 9.55 -25.19 3.23
CA ILE A 43 10.28 -26.09 4.16
C ILE A 43 11.68 -26.47 3.65
N GLU A 44 11.94 -26.53 2.33
CA GLU A 44 13.26 -26.98 1.84
C GLU A 44 14.39 -25.92 1.98
N GLN A 45 14.06 -24.65 2.23
CA GLN A 45 15.07 -23.60 2.42
C GLN A 45 15.41 -23.32 3.90
N GLN A 46 14.71 -23.94 4.84
CA GLN A 46 14.88 -23.68 6.29
C GLN A 46 15.68 -24.78 7.02
N GLU A 47 16.05 -25.87 6.37
CA GLU A 47 16.72 -27.01 7.02
C GLU A 47 18.26 -27.07 6.80
N ARG A 48 18.86 -26.05 6.19
CA ARG A 48 20.34 -25.98 5.98
C ARG A 48 21.12 -25.06 6.91
N LEU A 49 20.51 -24.45 7.92
CA LEU A 49 21.24 -23.44 8.72
C LEU A 49 20.87 -23.37 10.20
N ILE A 50 20.52 -24.48 10.86
CA ILE A 50 20.50 -24.50 12.34
C ILE A 50 21.06 -25.83 12.83
N ASN A 51 22.38 -25.89 12.98
CA ASN A 51 23.03 -26.85 13.87
C ASN A 51 23.37 -26.07 15.16
N PRO A 52 22.72 -26.33 16.30
CA PRO A 52 22.94 -25.59 17.52
C PRO A 52 24.09 -26.24 18.31
N SER A 53 25.25 -25.58 18.35
CA SER A 53 26.25 -25.84 19.38
C SER A 53 26.13 -24.79 20.48
N GLU A 54 25.44 -25.22 21.53
CA GLU A 54 25.67 -24.95 22.95
C GLU A 54 27.01 -24.27 23.32
N SER A 55 26.95 -23.18 24.09
CA SER A 55 27.58 -23.02 25.43
C SER A 55 27.67 -21.51 25.80
N VAL A 56 27.01 -21.09 26.88
CA VAL A 56 27.53 -20.88 28.26
C VAL A 56 28.07 -19.46 28.51
N TYR A 57 27.27 -18.71 29.28
CA TYR A 57 27.59 -17.78 30.37
C TYR A 57 28.60 -16.62 30.21
N ASP A 58 28.09 -15.45 30.58
CA ASP A 58 28.53 -14.57 31.68
C ASP A 58 28.98 -13.14 31.31
N SER A 59 28.47 -12.26 32.15
CA SER A 59 28.73 -10.84 32.39
C SER A 59 30.16 -10.37 32.08
N THR A 60 30.31 -9.17 31.52
CA THR A 60 31.04 -8.03 32.15
C THR A 60 31.03 -6.79 31.24
N THR A 61 30.87 -5.68 31.93
CA THR A 61 30.88 -4.24 31.63
C THR A 61 32.02 -3.71 30.73
N GLU A 62 31.74 -2.53 30.16
CA GLU A 62 32.63 -1.41 29.77
C GLU A 62 33.09 -1.28 28.31
N ASN A 63 32.52 -0.22 27.70
CA ASN A 63 33.14 0.82 26.88
C ASN A 63 33.62 0.59 25.44
N SER A 64 33.32 1.65 24.68
CA SER A 64 33.89 2.12 23.41
C SER A 64 33.45 1.43 22.12
N GLU A 65 32.58 2.17 21.43
CA GLU A 65 32.81 2.68 20.07
C GLU A 65 33.24 1.66 19.02
N GLU A 66 32.24 1.10 18.34
CA GLU A 66 32.07 1.19 16.88
C GLU A 66 30.77 0.44 16.56
N GLY A 67 29.69 1.20 16.37
CA GLY A 67 28.39 0.65 16.04
C GLY A 67 28.36 0.22 14.57
N GLU A 68 28.82 -0.99 14.29
CA GLU A 68 28.47 -1.68 13.04
C GLU A 68 26.95 -1.76 12.93
N ASP A 69 26.44 -1.23 11.83
CA ASP A 69 25.04 -1.16 11.47
C ASP A 69 24.52 -2.58 11.17
N ILE A 70 24.19 -3.32 12.23
CA ILE A 70 23.42 -4.55 12.12
C ILE A 70 22.03 -4.15 11.66
N VAL A 71 21.80 -4.21 10.35
CA VAL A 71 20.48 -4.15 9.70
C VAL A 71 19.61 -5.27 10.26
N ARG A 72 19.05 -5.04 11.45
CA ARG A 72 17.95 -5.84 12.00
C ARG A 72 16.72 -5.43 11.20
N LYS A 73 16.39 -6.24 10.18
CA LYS A 73 15.04 -6.29 9.60
C LYS A 73 14.05 -6.55 10.73
N THR A 74 13.57 -5.46 11.30
CA THR A 74 12.62 -5.40 12.39
C THR A 74 11.28 -5.33 11.69
N ASN A 75 10.50 -6.41 11.81
CA ASN A 75 9.11 -6.40 11.35
C ASN A 75 8.34 -5.42 12.26
N TYR A 76 8.36 -4.14 11.91
CA TYR A 76 7.56 -3.13 12.60
C TYR A 76 6.10 -3.39 12.28
N ASN A 77 5.34 -3.78 13.30
CA ASN A 77 3.91 -4.03 13.14
C ASN A 77 3.17 -2.70 13.33
N ILE A 78 2.88 -2.02 12.23
CA ILE A 78 2.19 -0.72 12.21
C ILE A 78 0.71 -0.92 12.54
N LYS A 79 0.23 -0.34 13.63
CA LYS A 79 -1.19 -0.38 14.01
C LYS A 79 -1.92 0.88 13.56
N LYS A 80 -3.25 0.85 13.62
CA LYS A 80 -4.07 2.00 13.27
C LYS A 80 -3.78 3.21 14.16
N GLU A 81 -3.56 2.96 15.45
CA GLU A 81 -3.25 4.01 16.42
C GLU A 81 -1.91 4.71 16.11
N ASP A 82 -0.99 4.00 15.47
CA ASP A 82 0.28 4.58 15.03
C ASP A 82 0.10 5.55 13.86
N CYS A 83 -0.83 5.25 12.94
CA CYS A 83 -1.18 6.16 11.86
C CYS A 83 -1.93 7.40 12.37
N GLU A 84 -2.84 7.22 13.33
CA GLU A 84 -3.57 8.33 13.95
C GLU A 84 -2.64 9.26 14.76
N ASN A 85 -1.52 8.73 15.28
CA ASN A 85 -0.49 9.51 15.97
C ASN A 85 0.67 9.94 15.05
N GLU A 86 0.43 10.01 13.74
CA GLU A 86 1.41 10.46 12.73
C GLU A 86 2.78 9.77 12.82
N CYS A 87 2.79 8.48 13.18
CA CYS A 87 4.02 7.70 13.37
C CYS A 87 4.99 8.24 14.44
N ALA A 88 4.55 9.10 15.36
CA ALA A 88 5.41 9.75 16.36
C ALA A 88 6.14 8.76 17.31
N ASN A 89 5.65 7.52 17.41
CA ASN A 89 6.26 6.44 18.19
C ASN A 89 7.55 5.88 17.54
N PHE A 90 7.76 6.13 16.25
CA PHE A 90 8.90 5.62 15.49
C PHE A 90 10.04 6.63 15.47
N LYS A 91 11.09 6.35 16.26
CA LYS A 91 12.28 7.22 16.36
C LYS A 91 13.38 6.87 15.35
N MET A 92 13.35 5.66 14.79
CA MET A 92 14.32 5.23 13.79
C MET A 92 13.82 5.62 12.39
N GLU A 93 14.70 6.21 11.58
CA GLU A 93 14.36 6.76 10.26
C GLU A 93 13.73 5.71 9.33
N GLU A 94 14.28 4.50 9.28
CA GLU A 94 13.74 3.41 8.45
C GLU A 94 12.34 2.98 8.92
N ALA A 95 12.13 2.90 10.23
CA ALA A 95 10.85 2.54 10.84
C ALA A 95 9.79 3.62 10.65
N LEU A 96 10.20 4.88 10.77
CA LEU A 96 9.37 6.05 10.53
C LEU A 96 8.93 6.08 9.07
N ARG A 97 9.86 5.87 8.14
CA ARG A 97 9.56 5.82 6.71
C ARG A 97 8.60 4.68 6.38
N HIS A 98 8.83 3.50 6.95
CA HIS A 98 7.93 2.36 6.77
C HIS A 98 6.52 2.65 7.32
N CYS A 99 6.43 3.25 8.51
CA CYS A 99 5.15 3.67 9.08
C CYS A 99 4.45 4.68 8.18
N GLN A 100 5.16 5.71 7.70
CA GLN A 100 4.61 6.72 6.80
C GLN A 100 4.13 6.12 5.48
N GLU A 101 4.87 5.15 4.92
CA GLU A 101 4.48 4.41 3.72
C GLU A 101 3.18 3.62 3.92
N VAL A 102 3.05 2.93 5.05
CA VAL A 102 1.84 2.15 5.39
C VAL A 102 0.65 3.05 5.71
N CYS A 103 0.87 4.13 6.44
CA CYS A 103 -0.16 5.06 6.88
C CYS A 103 -0.56 6.10 5.81
N GLY A 104 0.15 6.15 4.67
CA GLY A 104 -0.08 7.16 3.63
C GLY A 104 0.38 8.57 4.02
N LEU A 105 1.19 8.69 5.08
CA LEU A 105 1.71 9.95 5.63
C LEU A 105 3.05 10.33 5.01
N ILE A 106 3.40 9.78 3.84
CA ILE A 106 4.67 10.10 3.20
C ILE A 106 4.68 11.61 2.92
N PRO A 107 5.64 12.36 3.48
CA PRO A 107 5.68 13.80 3.32
C PRO A 107 5.81 14.15 1.84
N VAL A 108 4.96 15.08 1.40
CA VAL A 108 4.97 15.58 0.03
C VAL A 108 6.19 16.49 -0.12
N ALA A 109 7.17 16.06 -0.91
CA ALA A 109 8.28 16.92 -1.26
C ALA A 109 7.78 18.07 -2.15
N LYS A 110 8.21 19.31 -1.88
CA LYS A 110 7.96 20.41 -2.82
C LYS A 110 8.74 20.16 -4.11
N VAL A 111 8.00 19.87 -5.18
CA VAL A 111 8.56 19.69 -6.51
C VAL A 111 8.32 20.96 -7.32
N GLU A 112 9.36 21.79 -7.50
CA GLU A 112 9.29 23.00 -8.30
C GLU A 112 9.88 22.74 -9.70
N GLY A 113 9.11 23.09 -10.75
CA GLY A 113 9.52 22.95 -12.16
C GLY A 113 8.66 21.98 -12.97
N GLU A 114 8.44 22.28 -14.24
CA GLU A 114 7.63 21.44 -15.15
C GLU A 114 8.28 20.07 -15.37
N ASP A 115 9.61 20.02 -15.47
CA ASP A 115 10.40 18.81 -15.78
C ASP A 115 11.07 18.13 -14.59
N ALA A 116 10.77 18.55 -13.35
CA ALA A 116 11.46 18.05 -12.16
C ALA A 116 11.32 16.53 -11.92
N CYS A 117 10.33 15.88 -12.55
CA CYS A 117 10.14 14.42 -12.49
C CYS A 117 10.61 13.69 -13.76
N SER A 118 11.05 14.42 -14.79
CA SER A 118 11.43 13.85 -16.09
C SER A 118 12.76 13.09 -16.03
N GLU A 119 13.65 13.44 -15.12
CA GLU A 119 14.96 12.78 -14.91
C GLU A 119 14.86 11.49 -14.07
N LYS A 120 13.69 11.21 -13.47
CA LYS A 120 13.47 10.02 -12.63
C LYS A 120 12.82 8.91 -13.44
N GLU A 121 13.08 7.67 -13.06
CA GLU A 121 12.51 6.48 -13.70
C GLU A 121 11.82 5.55 -12.70
N GLY A 122 10.89 4.75 -13.21
CA GLY A 122 10.14 3.75 -12.45
C GLY A 122 9.41 4.33 -11.23
N VAL A 123 9.51 3.62 -10.10
CA VAL A 123 8.84 3.96 -8.83
C VAL A 123 9.24 5.35 -8.32
N ALA A 124 10.49 5.78 -8.53
CA ALA A 124 10.94 7.11 -8.11
C ALA A 124 10.28 8.23 -8.90
N LYS A 125 9.95 7.99 -10.18
CA LYS A 125 9.17 8.91 -11.01
C LYS A 125 7.73 9.01 -10.50
N ASP A 126 7.13 7.88 -10.18
CA ASP A 126 5.76 7.80 -9.66
C ASP A 126 5.59 8.57 -8.35
N TYR A 127 6.54 8.44 -7.42
CA TYR A 127 6.55 9.25 -6.20
C TYR A 127 6.73 10.75 -6.46
N CYS A 128 7.58 11.12 -7.42
CA CYS A 128 7.74 12.52 -7.79
C CYS A 128 6.47 13.11 -8.41
N LEU A 129 5.82 12.36 -9.32
CA LEU A 129 4.56 12.75 -9.94
C LEU A 129 3.46 12.87 -8.90
N ARG A 130 3.39 11.95 -7.93
CA ARG A 130 2.51 12.05 -6.77
C ARG A 130 2.75 13.36 -6.03
N ASP A 131 3.98 13.65 -5.63
CA ASP A 131 4.28 14.81 -4.82
C ASP A 131 3.94 16.12 -5.53
N LYS A 132 4.23 16.17 -6.84
CA LYS A 132 3.84 17.29 -7.71
C LYS A 132 2.32 17.44 -7.81
N ALA A 133 1.59 16.35 -8.04
CA ALA A 133 0.14 16.34 -8.17
C ALA A 133 -0.57 16.73 -6.88
N VAL A 134 -0.10 16.23 -5.73
CA VAL A 134 -0.62 16.58 -4.40
C VAL A 134 -0.35 18.05 -4.10
N THR A 135 0.86 18.54 -4.33
CA THR A 135 1.20 19.97 -4.13
C THR A 135 0.34 20.89 -5.00
N ALA A 136 0.08 20.49 -6.26
CA ALA A 136 -0.75 21.24 -7.19
C ALA A 136 -2.25 21.01 -7.01
N LYS A 137 -2.66 20.09 -6.12
CA LYS A 137 -4.05 19.62 -5.94
C LYS A 137 -4.70 19.18 -7.26
N ASP A 138 -3.93 18.54 -8.15
CA ASP A 138 -4.37 18.15 -9.49
C ASP A 138 -4.47 16.63 -9.65
N PHE A 139 -5.71 16.12 -9.76
CA PHE A 139 -5.99 14.71 -10.01
C PHE A 139 -5.41 14.21 -11.34
N LYS A 140 -5.26 15.07 -12.35
CA LYS A 140 -4.69 14.66 -13.65
C LYS A 140 -3.21 14.31 -13.53
N GLY A 141 -2.49 14.96 -12.61
CA GLY A 141 -1.11 14.60 -12.29
C GLY A 141 -0.99 13.18 -11.74
N CYS A 142 -1.99 12.73 -10.95
CA CYS A 142 -2.04 11.36 -10.45
C CYS A 142 -2.25 10.32 -11.56
N ASP A 143 -3.00 10.65 -12.63
CA ASP A 143 -3.28 9.72 -13.74
C ASP A 143 -2.03 9.36 -14.56
N LEU A 144 -0.94 10.13 -14.41
CA LEU A 144 0.35 9.87 -15.07
C LEU A 144 1.20 8.82 -14.34
N ILE A 145 0.78 8.43 -13.12
CA ILE A 145 1.48 7.47 -12.27
C ILE A 145 1.21 6.04 -12.76
N VAL A 146 2.26 5.26 -12.96
CA VAL A 146 2.13 3.89 -13.48
C VAL A 146 1.82 2.90 -12.36
N ASP A 147 2.46 3.05 -11.20
CA ASP A 147 2.20 2.21 -10.04
C ASP A 147 0.79 2.45 -9.47
N LYS A 148 0.00 1.37 -9.39
CA LYS A 148 -1.40 1.44 -8.95
C LYS A 148 -1.56 1.86 -7.49
N ASN A 149 -0.65 1.45 -6.62
CA ASN A 149 -0.72 1.78 -5.20
C ASN A 149 -0.39 3.27 -5.00
N ILE A 150 0.68 3.75 -5.64
CA ILE A 150 1.07 5.18 -5.59
C ILE A 150 0.00 6.06 -6.23
N HIS A 151 -0.58 5.63 -7.35
CA HIS A 151 -1.70 6.33 -8.00
C HIS A 151 -2.91 6.48 -7.07
N GLN A 152 -3.29 5.42 -6.35
CA GLN A 152 -4.41 5.49 -5.42
C GLN A 152 -4.09 6.34 -4.20
N GLN A 153 -2.88 6.24 -3.65
CA GLN A 153 -2.41 7.13 -2.59
C GLN A 153 -2.46 8.60 -3.02
N CYS A 154 -2.01 8.91 -4.24
CA CYS A 154 -2.07 10.26 -4.81
C CYS A 154 -3.50 10.82 -4.82
N LYS A 155 -4.46 10.06 -5.37
CA LYS A 155 -5.86 10.50 -5.45
C LYS A 155 -6.49 10.69 -4.08
N ASN A 156 -6.23 9.78 -3.15
CA ASN A 156 -6.73 9.91 -1.79
C ASN A 156 -6.16 11.17 -1.13
N ARG A 157 -4.86 11.42 -1.29
CA ARG A 157 -4.20 12.58 -0.68
C ARG A 157 -4.67 13.91 -1.28
N VAL A 158 -4.80 14.00 -2.60
CA VAL A 158 -5.37 15.19 -3.26
C VAL A 158 -6.81 15.44 -2.77
N LEU A 159 -7.61 14.39 -2.61
CA LEU A 159 -8.98 14.51 -2.12
C LEU A 159 -9.03 14.98 -0.66
N GLU A 160 -8.22 14.39 0.22
CA GLU A 160 -8.07 14.81 1.62
C GLU A 160 -7.69 16.28 1.73
N ASP A 161 -6.65 16.71 1.01
CA ASP A 161 -6.16 18.10 1.07
C ASP A 161 -7.22 19.12 0.57
N ILE A 162 -8.07 18.75 -0.39
CA ILE A 162 -9.19 19.59 -0.86
C ILE A 162 -10.31 19.63 0.19
N MET A 163 -10.62 18.48 0.80
CA MET A 163 -11.67 18.39 1.82
C MET A 163 -11.28 19.16 3.08
N ASP A 164 -10.04 19.02 3.56
CA ASP A 164 -9.55 19.68 4.77
C ASP A 164 -9.56 21.20 4.60
N GLU A 165 -9.16 21.73 3.44
CA GLU A 165 -9.22 23.17 3.15
C GLU A 165 -10.65 23.70 3.18
N SER A 166 -11.61 22.98 2.60
CA SER A 166 -13.02 23.37 2.62
C SER A 166 -13.65 23.33 4.02
N SER A 167 -13.06 22.58 4.95
CA SER A 167 -13.52 22.45 6.33
C SER A 167 -12.99 23.55 7.27
N MET A 168 -11.94 24.28 6.84
CA MET A 168 -11.34 25.38 7.61
C MET A 168 -11.96 26.76 7.33
N GLU A 169 -12.91 26.86 6.38
CA GLU A 169 -13.68 28.08 6.11
C GLU A 169 -14.97 28.15 6.96
N TRP A 170 -14.86 28.29 8.29
CA TRP A 170 -15.98 28.64 9.18
C TRP A 170 -15.56 29.65 10.24
#